data_AF-A0A7S2Z7N2-F1
#
_entry.id   AF-A0A7S2Z7N2-F1
#
_cell.length_a   1.000
_cell.length_b   1.000
_cell.length_c   1.000
_cell.angle_alpha   90.00
_cell.angle_beta   90.00
_cell.angle_gamma   90.00
#
_symmetry.space_group_name_H-M   'P 1'
#
loop_
_entity.id
_entity.type
_entity.pdbx_description
1 polymer ?
#
loop_
_entity_poly.entity_id
_entity_poly.type
_entity_poly.pdbx_seq_one_letter_code
_entity_poly.pdbx_strand_id
1 'polypeptide(L)'
;PDEASVSGRELPSRGNDGSGGDRLLRALGELSRRSKAAGVQSLDPSKLLAFFPNLSNGGQEDAFEFFGLLLEEIEKEGTRGKKLAELFSGQILHEFTCQKCAHRSVSKEPFNSLSFHLGGGGDMQTLLEREYGPAEVVEKACDKCKGNRFHSKTGKLEAC
;
A
#
# COMPACT_ATOMS: atom_id res chain seq x y z
N PRO A 1 -44.45 23.71 23.82
CA PRO A 1 -44.64 23.93 22.37
C PRO A 1 -43.32 24.38 21.73
N ASP A 2 -42.60 23.59 20.95
CA ASP A 2 -42.90 22.36 20.23
C ASP A 2 -41.62 21.53 20.04
N GLU A 3 -41.83 20.23 19.94
CA GLU A 3 -40.85 19.19 19.63
C GLU A 3 -40.49 19.11 18.13
N ALA A 4 -39.39 18.39 17.87
CA ALA A 4 -39.00 17.73 16.62
C ALA A 4 -38.59 18.65 15.43
N SER A 5 -37.40 18.49 14.85
CA SER A 5 -37.18 17.35 13.95
C SER A 5 -35.67 17.08 13.78
N VAL A 6 -35.19 15.99 14.40
CA VAL A 6 -33.91 15.37 14.09
C VAL A 6 -34.11 14.54 12.83
N SER A 7 -33.67 15.06 11.68
CA SER A 7 -33.65 14.29 10.42
C SER A 7 -32.53 13.26 10.51
N GLY A 8 -32.91 12.00 10.76
CA GLY A 8 -32.03 10.84 10.75
C GLY A 8 -31.26 10.74 9.44
N ARG A 9 -29.93 10.81 9.53
CA ARG A 9 -29.06 10.26 8.48
C ARG A 9 -29.01 8.75 8.73
N GLU A 10 -29.74 7.99 7.94
CA GLU A 10 -29.59 6.55 7.88
C GLU A 10 -28.15 6.23 7.46
N LEU A 11 -27.38 5.68 8.40
CA LEU A 11 -26.16 4.95 8.10
C LEU A 11 -26.54 3.80 7.16
N PRO A 12 -25.82 3.59 6.03
CA PRO A 12 -26.10 2.45 5.19
C PRO A 12 -25.90 1.18 6.01
N SER A 13 -27.00 0.45 6.20
CA SER A 13 -27.06 -0.81 6.92
C SER A 13 -25.99 -1.76 6.39
N ARG A 14 -25.30 -2.45 7.30
CA ARG A 14 -24.49 -3.64 7.00
C ARG A 14 -25.44 -4.74 6.49
N GLY A 15 -25.83 -4.64 5.23
CA GLY A 15 -26.52 -5.67 4.48
C GLY A 15 -25.56 -6.84 4.26
N ASN A 16 -25.87 -7.95 4.91
CA ASN A 16 -25.22 -9.24 4.76
C ASN A 16 -25.72 -9.93 3.48
N ASP A 17 -25.47 -9.30 2.34
CA ASP A 17 -25.75 -9.87 1.03
C ASP A 17 -24.41 -10.29 0.43
N GLY A 18 -24.26 -11.56 0.07
CA GLY A 18 -23.07 -12.15 -0.54
C GLY A 18 -22.71 -11.59 -1.93
N SER A 19 -23.06 -10.33 -2.21
CA SER A 19 -22.84 -9.56 -3.44
C SER A 19 -22.02 -8.28 -3.20
N GLY A 20 -21.53 -8.05 -1.97
CA GLY A 20 -20.89 -6.80 -1.54
C GLY A 20 -19.46 -6.50 -2.06
N GLY A 21 -18.86 -7.40 -2.84
CA GLY A 21 -17.41 -7.38 -3.12
C GLY A 21 -16.97 -6.56 -4.34
N ASP A 22 -17.64 -5.45 -4.67
CA ASP A 22 -17.13 -4.53 -5.72
C ASP A 22 -17.44 -3.04 -5.48
N ARG A 23 -17.83 -2.63 -4.26
CA ARG A 23 -18.44 -1.30 -4.06
C ARG A 23 -17.44 -0.17 -4.27
N LEU A 24 -16.23 -0.27 -3.72
CA LEU A 24 -15.15 0.68 -3.91
C LEU A 24 -14.72 0.71 -5.37
N LEU A 25 -14.55 -0.45 -6.00
CA LEU A 25 -14.14 -0.55 -7.40
C LEU A 25 -15.15 0.11 -8.34
N ARG A 26 -16.46 0.00 -8.04
CA ARG A 26 -17.51 0.72 -8.78
C ARG A 26 -17.41 2.22 -8.59
N ALA A 27 -17.19 2.70 -7.36
CA ALA A 27 -17.02 4.13 -7.07
C ALA A 27 -15.78 4.71 -7.78
N LEU A 28 -14.64 4.03 -7.71
CA LEU A 28 -13.41 4.40 -8.43
C LEU A 28 -13.62 4.40 -9.95
N GLY A 29 -14.29 3.37 -10.48
CA GLY A 29 -14.61 3.30 -11.90
C GLY A 29 -15.54 4.41 -12.37
N GLU A 30 -16.56 4.77 -11.57
CA GLU A 30 -17.43 5.92 -11.84
C GLU A 30 -16.64 7.23 -11.85
N LEU A 31 -15.79 7.45 -10.85
CA LEU A 31 -14.96 8.64 -10.75
C LEU A 31 -13.99 8.75 -11.93
N SER A 32 -13.32 7.65 -12.31
CA SER A 32 -12.40 7.59 -13.45
C SER A 32 -13.10 7.82 -14.80
N ARG A 33 -14.33 7.33 -14.98
CA ARG A 33 -15.11 7.62 -16.19
C ARG A 33 -15.50 9.09 -16.27
N ARG A 34 -15.96 9.66 -15.15
CA ARG A 34 -16.35 11.07 -15.08
C ARG A 34 -15.15 12.00 -15.25
N SER A 35 -13.98 11.66 -14.73
CA SER A 35 -12.75 12.47 -14.92
C SER A 35 -12.29 12.53 -16.37
N LYS A 36 -12.67 11.54 -17.19
CA LYS A 36 -12.37 11.50 -18.64
C LYS A 36 -13.45 12.17 -19.49
N ALA A 37 -14.58 12.56 -18.92
CA ALA A 37 -15.66 13.22 -19.67
C ALA A 37 -15.30 14.69 -19.95
N ALA A 38 -15.50 15.12 -21.20
CA ALA A 38 -15.23 16.50 -21.60
C ALA A 38 -16.12 17.50 -20.83
N GLY A 39 -15.55 18.63 -20.42
CA GLY A 39 -16.28 19.72 -19.77
C GLY A 39 -16.54 19.56 -18.28
N VAL A 40 -16.01 18.51 -17.63
CA VAL A 40 -16.08 18.37 -16.18
C VAL A 40 -15.06 19.30 -15.50
N GLN A 41 -15.54 20.28 -14.75
CA GLN A 41 -14.68 21.21 -13.98
C GLN A 41 -14.39 20.70 -12.56
N SER A 42 -15.29 19.90 -11.98
CA SER A 42 -15.15 19.35 -10.63
C SER A 42 -15.87 18.01 -10.50
N LEU A 43 -15.31 17.12 -9.69
CA LEU A 43 -15.86 15.82 -9.36
C LEU A 43 -16.19 15.78 -7.87
N ASP A 44 -17.34 15.19 -7.55
CA ASP A 44 -17.71 14.89 -6.17
C ASP A 44 -17.13 13.52 -5.78
N PRO A 45 -16.17 13.46 -4.84
CA PRO A 45 -15.58 12.23 -4.37
C PRO A 45 -16.35 11.59 -3.19
N SER A 46 -17.52 12.10 -2.79
CA SER A 46 -18.22 11.67 -1.57
C SER A 46 -18.46 10.16 -1.50
N LYS A 47 -18.76 9.51 -2.62
CA LYS A 47 -18.90 8.03 -2.69
C LYS A 47 -17.61 7.29 -2.37
N LEU A 48 -16.46 7.83 -2.77
CA LEU A 48 -15.14 7.28 -2.46
C LEU A 48 -14.77 7.56 -0.99
N LEU A 49 -15.00 8.79 -0.53
CA LEU A 49 -14.68 9.18 0.85
C LEU A 49 -15.51 8.45 1.90
N ALA A 50 -16.69 7.92 1.55
CA ALA A 50 -17.49 7.08 2.43
C ALA A 50 -16.78 5.79 2.90
N PHE A 51 -15.74 5.35 2.20
CA PHE A 51 -14.90 4.20 2.60
C PHE A 51 -13.81 4.60 3.61
N PHE A 52 -13.54 5.90 3.77
CA PHE A 52 -12.47 6.42 4.60
C PHE A 52 -13.04 7.44 5.61
N PRO A 53 -13.86 7.00 6.57
CA PRO A 53 -14.57 7.90 7.48
C PRO A 53 -13.61 8.79 8.30
N ASN A 54 -12.40 8.31 8.59
CA ASN A 54 -11.41 9.06 9.35
C ASN A 54 -10.82 10.26 8.58
N LEU A 55 -10.89 10.24 7.24
CA LEU A 55 -10.40 11.33 6.38
C LEU A 55 -11.46 12.42 6.14
N SER A 56 -12.69 12.20 6.62
CA SER A 56 -13.83 13.08 6.34
C SER A 56 -13.90 14.32 7.25
N ASN A 57 -12.94 14.49 8.17
CA ASN A 57 -12.90 15.60 9.13
C ASN A 57 -12.39 16.93 8.54
N GLY A 58 -12.07 16.97 7.24
CA GLY A 58 -11.61 18.19 6.57
C GLY A 58 -10.15 18.58 6.87
N GLY A 59 -9.38 17.67 7.48
CA GLY A 59 -7.94 17.83 7.71
C GLY A 59 -7.11 17.61 6.43
N GLN A 60 -5.87 18.09 6.46
CA GLN A 60 -4.85 17.66 5.50
C GLN A 60 -4.27 16.32 5.97
N GLU A 61 -4.08 15.40 5.03
CA GLU A 61 -3.66 14.03 5.30
C GLU A 61 -2.42 13.71 4.46
N ASP A 62 -1.63 12.74 4.90
CA ASP A 62 -0.52 12.22 4.11
C ASP A 62 -1.09 11.41 2.92
N ALA A 63 -0.81 11.89 1.70
CA ALA A 63 -1.29 11.25 0.47
C ALA A 63 -0.75 9.82 0.30
N PHE A 64 0.43 9.52 0.85
CA PHE A 64 1.03 8.20 0.83
C PHE A 64 0.31 7.24 1.78
N GLU A 65 -0.03 7.71 2.99
CA GLU A 65 -0.84 6.93 3.94
C GLU A 65 -2.23 6.64 3.36
N PHE A 66 -2.87 7.65 2.77
CA PHE A 66 -4.14 7.47 2.07
C PHE A 66 -4.04 6.44 0.94
N PHE A 67 -2.96 6.48 0.15
CA PHE A 67 -2.74 5.51 -0.92
C PHE A 67 -2.59 4.07 -0.39
N GLY A 68 -1.86 3.89 0.72
CA GLY A 68 -1.75 2.59 1.39
C GLY A 68 -3.13 2.06 1.83
N LEU A 69 -3.92 2.89 2.51
CA LEU A 69 -5.29 2.55 2.91
C LEU A 69 -6.19 2.22 1.71
N LEU A 70 -6.04 2.96 0.61
CA LEU A 70 -6.81 2.73 -0.61
C LEU A 70 -6.48 1.36 -1.23
N LEU A 71 -5.20 0.97 -1.28
CA LEU A 71 -4.80 -0.36 -1.78
C LEU A 71 -5.34 -1.48 -0.88
N GLU A 72 -5.27 -1.32 0.44
CA GLU A 72 -5.82 -2.30 1.39
C GLU A 72 -7.34 -2.48 1.21
N GLU A 73 -8.09 -1.38 1.02
CA GLU A 73 -9.52 -1.46 0.75
C GLU A 73 -9.82 -2.06 -0.63
N ILE A 74 -9.00 -1.78 -1.64
CA ILE A 74 -9.09 -2.42 -2.97
C ILE A 74 -8.90 -3.94 -2.83
N GLU A 75 -7.91 -4.43 -2.08
CA GLU A 75 -7.66 -5.86 -1.90
C GLU A 75 -8.83 -6.60 -1.24
N LYS A 76 -9.61 -5.92 -0.40
CA LYS A 76 -10.81 -6.46 0.26
C LYS A 76 -11.97 -6.70 -0.72
N GLU A 77 -11.94 -6.12 -1.92
CA GLU A 77 -12.94 -6.29 -3.00
C GLU A 77 -12.74 -7.59 -3.81
N GLY A 78 -12.31 -8.66 -3.14
CA GLY A 78 -12.17 -10.00 -3.70
C GLY A 78 -11.07 -10.15 -4.76
N THR A 79 -11.23 -11.13 -5.66
CA THR A 79 -10.18 -11.48 -6.64
C THR A 79 -9.84 -10.35 -7.59
N ARG A 80 -10.82 -9.52 -7.98
CA ARG A 80 -10.56 -8.39 -8.88
C ARG A 80 -9.80 -7.28 -8.15
N GLY A 81 -10.17 -7.03 -6.90
CA GLY A 81 -9.43 -6.15 -5.99
C GLY A 81 -7.97 -6.53 -5.86
N LYS A 82 -7.69 -7.80 -5.50
CA LYS A 82 -6.32 -8.33 -5.39
C LYS A 82 -5.52 -8.15 -6.68
N LYS A 83 -6.07 -8.51 -7.83
CA LYS A 83 -5.40 -8.31 -9.13
C LYS A 83 -5.09 -6.84 -9.44
N LEU A 84 -5.93 -5.92 -8.99
CA LEU A 84 -5.68 -4.49 -9.17
C LEU A 84 -4.59 -3.98 -8.23
N ALA A 85 -4.57 -4.44 -6.98
CA ALA A 85 -3.53 -4.10 -6.02
C ALA A 85 -2.16 -4.68 -6.43
N GLU A 86 -2.14 -5.89 -7.00
CA GLU A 86 -0.94 -6.53 -7.55
C GLU A 86 -0.23 -5.67 -8.61
N LEU A 87 -0.93 -4.78 -9.32
CA LEU A 87 -0.32 -3.85 -10.28
C LEU A 87 0.67 -2.87 -9.64
N PHE A 88 0.56 -2.65 -8.34
CA PHE A 88 1.44 -1.78 -7.57
C PHE A 88 2.49 -2.58 -6.79
N SER A 89 2.41 -3.91 -6.83
CA SER A 89 3.29 -4.79 -6.06
C SER A 89 4.60 -5.06 -6.79
N GLY A 90 5.68 -5.09 -6.02
CA GLY A 90 6.98 -5.63 -6.40
C GLY A 90 7.55 -6.45 -5.25
N GLN A 91 8.76 -6.96 -5.41
CA GLN A 91 9.47 -7.68 -4.35
C GLN A 91 10.93 -7.27 -4.25
N ILE A 92 11.44 -7.23 -3.02
CA ILE A 92 12.87 -7.15 -2.73
C ILE A 92 13.36 -8.57 -2.45
N LEU A 93 14.26 -9.05 -3.28
CA LEU A 93 14.99 -10.29 -3.04
C LEU A 93 16.17 -10.01 -2.12
N HIS A 94 16.13 -10.54 -0.91
CA HIS A 94 17.20 -10.42 0.06
C HIS A 94 18.04 -11.68 0.06
N GLU A 95 19.32 -11.54 -0.27
CA GLU A 95 20.31 -12.61 -0.12
C GLU A 95 21.11 -12.39 1.16
N PHE A 96 21.20 -13.42 1.99
CA PHE A 96 21.96 -13.38 3.24
C PHE A 96 23.07 -14.41 3.20
N THR A 97 24.29 -13.98 3.52
CA THR A 97 25.44 -14.87 3.68
C THR A 97 25.94 -14.80 5.12
N CYS A 98 25.88 -15.92 5.84
CA CYS A 98 26.37 -16.01 7.22
C CYS A 98 27.89 -15.81 7.26
N GLN A 99 28.36 -14.83 8.02
CA GLN A 99 29.80 -14.51 8.09
C GLN A 99 30.62 -15.58 8.83
N LYS A 100 29.97 -16.45 9.63
CA LYS A 100 30.64 -17.53 10.36
C LYS A 100 30.79 -18.83 9.55
N CYS A 101 29.75 -19.26 8.85
CA CYS A 101 29.70 -20.57 8.20
C CYS A 101 29.49 -20.51 6.67
N ALA A 102 29.46 -19.30 6.09
CA ALA A 102 29.22 -19.04 4.67
C ALA A 102 27.88 -19.58 4.12
N HIS A 103 26.99 -20.09 4.97
CA HIS A 103 25.66 -20.54 4.55
C HIS A 103 24.87 -19.37 3.96
N ARG A 104 24.26 -19.63 2.80
CA ARG A 104 23.42 -18.67 2.08
C ARG A 104 21.95 -19.00 2.28
N SER A 105 21.15 -17.96 2.51
CA SER A 105 19.69 -18.02 2.57
C SER A 105 19.11 -16.87 1.77
N VAL A 106 17.89 -17.04 1.27
CA VAL A 106 17.19 -16.02 0.48
C VAL A 106 15.83 -15.76 1.12
N SER A 107 15.38 -14.51 1.16
CA SER A 107 14.00 -14.16 1.49
C SER A 107 13.44 -13.17 0.47
N LYS A 108 12.11 -13.14 0.35
CA LYS A 108 11.39 -12.20 -0.50
C LYS A 108 10.55 -11.30 0.38
N GLU A 109 10.67 -9.99 0.19
CA GLU A 109 9.87 -8.98 0.87
C GLU A 109 9.00 -8.25 -0.15
N PRO A 110 7.66 -8.38 -0.10
CA PRO A 110 6.79 -7.65 -1.00
C PRO A 110 6.77 -6.15 -0.66
N PHE A 111 6.63 -5.31 -1.66
CA PHE A 111 6.42 -3.86 -1.47
C PHE A 111 5.35 -3.35 -2.45
N ASN A 112 4.60 -2.32 -2.04
CA ASN A 112 3.67 -1.60 -2.94
C ASN A 112 4.19 -0.19 -3.30
N SER A 113 5.32 0.18 -2.72
CA SER A 113 5.97 1.48 -2.87
C SER A 113 7.40 1.42 -2.32
N LEU A 114 8.27 2.30 -2.82
CA LEU A 114 9.61 2.51 -2.29
C LEU A 114 9.71 3.88 -1.65
N SER A 115 10.34 3.97 -0.49
CA SER A 115 10.54 5.21 0.26
C SER A 115 12.02 5.57 0.22
N PHE A 116 12.34 6.83 -0.08
CA PHE A 116 13.71 7.30 -0.22
C PHE A 116 13.97 8.48 0.71
N HIS A 117 15.14 8.49 1.35
CA HIS A 117 15.61 9.70 2.01
C HIS A 117 16.12 10.66 0.94
N LEU A 118 15.57 11.88 0.86
CA LEU A 118 15.99 12.88 -0.14
C LEU A 118 17.24 13.68 0.29
N GLY A 119 17.74 13.46 1.51
CA GLY A 119 18.96 14.08 2.00
C GLY A 119 20.17 13.72 1.12
N GLY A 120 21.03 14.71 0.84
CA GLY A 120 22.25 14.50 0.04
C GLY A 120 22.10 14.67 -1.47
N GLY A 121 20.90 14.97 -1.97
CA GLY A 121 20.65 15.17 -3.40
C GLY A 121 20.83 13.89 -4.24
N GLY A 122 20.83 14.06 -5.56
CA GLY A 122 20.94 12.98 -6.54
C GLY A 122 19.70 12.82 -7.41
N ASP A 123 19.85 12.09 -8.51
CA ASP A 123 18.72 11.65 -9.33
C ASP A 123 18.09 10.36 -8.77
N MET A 124 17.01 9.90 -9.40
CA MET A 124 16.29 8.69 -8.96
C MET A 124 17.21 7.45 -8.91
N GLN A 125 18.13 7.31 -9.86
CA GLN A 125 19.08 6.20 -9.88
C GLN A 125 20.00 6.23 -8.66
N THR A 126 20.51 7.41 -8.32
CA THR A 126 21.34 7.64 -7.13
C THR A 126 20.58 7.30 -5.84
N LEU A 127 19.30 7.66 -5.75
CA LEU A 127 18.46 7.33 -4.59
C LEU A 127 18.25 5.81 -4.45
N LEU A 128 17.98 5.12 -5.56
CA LEU A 128 17.83 3.66 -5.58
C LEU A 128 19.10 2.93 -5.14
N GLU A 129 20.24 3.33 -5.69
CA GLU A 129 21.53 2.74 -5.35
C GLU A 129 21.94 3.02 -3.91
N ARG A 130 21.52 4.15 -3.34
CA ARG A 130 21.82 4.49 -1.95
C ARG A 130 20.98 3.70 -0.96
N GLU A 131 19.68 3.57 -1.18
CA GLU A 131 18.77 2.93 -0.21
C GLU A 131 18.76 1.39 -0.37
N TYR A 132 18.86 0.88 -1.60
CA TYR A 132 18.68 -0.54 -1.90
C TYR A 132 19.90 -1.22 -2.53
N GLY A 133 20.95 -0.46 -2.86
CA GLY A 133 22.20 -0.98 -3.42
C GLY A 133 23.26 -1.46 -2.42
N PRO A 134 23.43 -0.86 -1.21
CA PRO A 134 24.53 -1.24 -0.34
C PRO A 134 24.28 -2.60 0.32
N ALA A 135 25.38 -3.35 0.52
CA ALA A 135 25.34 -4.49 1.41
C ALA A 135 25.27 -4.00 2.87
N GLU A 136 24.37 -4.57 3.65
CA GLU A 136 24.24 -4.28 5.07
C GLU A 136 24.62 -5.51 5.91
N VAL A 137 24.96 -5.28 7.18
CA VAL A 137 25.24 -6.35 8.13
C VAL A 137 24.07 -6.44 9.11
N VAL A 138 23.43 -7.60 9.14
CA VAL A 138 22.26 -7.85 10.00
C VAL A 138 22.50 -9.04 10.91
N GLU A 139 21.92 -8.99 12.10
CA GLU A 139 21.89 -10.14 12.99
C GLU A 139 20.61 -10.95 12.76
N LYS A 140 20.75 -12.24 12.43
CA LYS A 140 19.61 -13.17 12.29
C LYS A 140 20.00 -14.59 12.66
N ALA A 141 18.99 -15.43 12.92
CA ALA A 141 19.19 -16.86 13.11
C ALA A 141 19.81 -17.52 11.86
N CYS A 142 20.83 -18.35 12.06
CA CYS A 142 21.45 -19.15 11.01
C CYS A 142 21.11 -20.63 11.18
N ASP A 143 20.51 -21.23 10.14
CA ASP A 143 20.04 -22.62 10.15
C ASP A 143 21.17 -23.64 10.37
N LYS A 144 22.39 -23.31 9.94
CA LYS A 144 23.58 -24.14 10.10
C LYS A 144 24.30 -23.92 11.43
N CYS A 145 24.38 -22.68 11.91
CA CYS A 145 25.04 -22.38 13.18
C CYS A 145 24.16 -22.60 14.41
N LYS A 146 22.85 -22.84 14.23
CA LYS A 146 21.87 -23.02 15.31
C LYS A 146 21.89 -21.89 16.34
N GLY A 147 21.84 -20.66 15.85
CA GLY A 147 21.80 -19.44 16.68
C GLY A 147 21.96 -18.16 15.86
N ASN A 148 21.83 -17.01 16.52
CA ASN A 148 21.99 -15.70 15.89
C ASN A 148 23.45 -15.46 15.47
N ARG A 149 23.61 -14.98 14.24
CA ARG A 149 24.90 -14.64 13.64
C ARG A 149 24.75 -13.40 12.78
N PHE A 150 25.87 -12.70 12.59
CA PHE A 150 25.97 -11.67 11.57
C PHE A 150 25.93 -12.28 10.17
N HIS A 151 25.12 -11.67 9.31
CA HIS A 151 25.01 -11.98 7.90
C HIS A 151 25.26 -10.72 7.10
N SER A 152 25.99 -10.85 6.00
CA SER A 152 25.96 -9.84 4.94
C SER A 152 24.66 -10.01 4.17
N LYS A 153 23.87 -8.95 4.07
CA LYS A 153 22.58 -8.91 3.37
C LYS A 153 22.71 -7.97 2.17
N THR A 154 22.23 -8.42 1.01
CA THR A 154 22.11 -7.60 -0.20
C THR A 154 20.67 -7.67 -0.69
N GLY A 155 20.12 -6.53 -1.12
CA GLY A 155 18.79 -6.44 -1.70
C GLY A 155 18.85 -6.31 -3.22
N LYS A 156 17.89 -6.92 -3.93
CA LYS A 156 17.65 -6.66 -5.35
C LYS A 156 16.17 -6.42 -5.57
N LEU A 157 15.84 -5.32 -6.24
CA LEU A 157 14.48 -5.00 -6.65
C LEU A 157 14.06 -5.86 -7.84
N GLU A 158 12.89 -6.48 -7.76
CA GLU A 158 12.27 -7.23 -8.85
C GLU A 158 10.82 -6.75 -9.01
N ALA A 159 10.42 -6.46 -10.26
CA ALA A 159 9.01 -6.26 -10.59
C ALA A 159 8.32 -7.62 -10.65
N CYS A 160 7.11 -7.70 -10.11
CA CYS A 160 6.27 -8.90 -10.14
C CYS A 160 5.59 -9.11 -11.50
#